data_AF-A0A6A1WFP8-F1
#
_entry.id   AF-A0A6A1WFP8-F1
#
_cell.length_a   1.000
_cell.length_b   1.000
_cell.length_c   1.000
_cell.angle_alpha   90.00
_cell.angle_beta   90.00
_cell.angle_gamma   90.00
#
_symmetry.space_group_name_H-M   'P 1'
#
loop_
_entity.id
_entity.type
_entity.pdbx_description
1 polymer ?
#
loop_
_entity_poly.entity_id
_entity_poly.type
_entity_poly.pdbx_seq_one_letter_code
_entity_poly.pdbx_strand_id
1 'polypeptide(L)'
;MAVKFPYLVQKKLKEGQEVRRVTQLDWKIIEENTEKPFVASGLEVVPLPVMHGEDYICLGFLFGDKSRVAYVSDVSRFPASTEYGKCSEVSLGF
;
A
#
# COMPACT_ATOMS: atom_id res chain seq x y z
N MET A 1 10.62 19.13 -19.98
CA MET A 1 9.37 18.42 -19.63
C MET A 1 8.67 19.15 -18.50
N ALA A 2 7.37 19.42 -18.60
CA ALA A 2 6.60 20.07 -17.54
C ALA A 2 6.26 19.06 -16.43
N VAL A 3 6.53 19.40 -15.17
CA VAL A 3 6.18 18.55 -14.02
C VAL A 3 4.67 18.64 -13.79
N LYS A 4 3.96 17.53 -14.02
CA LYS A 4 2.50 17.44 -13.79
C LYS A 4 2.22 17.39 -12.28
N PHE A 5 1.19 18.11 -11.82
CA PHE A 5 0.76 18.18 -10.41
C PHE A 5 1.87 18.53 -9.39
N PRO A 6 2.59 19.65 -9.59
CA PRO A 6 3.74 20.02 -8.76
C PRO A 6 3.39 20.31 -7.28
N TYR A 7 2.11 20.40 -6.95
CA TYR A 7 1.59 20.67 -5.61
C TYR A 7 1.38 19.40 -4.78
N LEU A 8 1.44 18.21 -5.39
CA LEU A 8 1.34 16.92 -4.70
C LEU A 8 2.71 16.36 -4.29
N VAL A 9 3.81 16.95 -4.77
CA VAL A 9 5.17 16.47 -4.47
C VAL A 9 5.81 17.43 -3.49
N GLN A 10 6.37 16.91 -2.39
CA GLN A 10 7.04 17.72 -1.38
C GLN A 10 8.14 18.58 -2.02
N LYS A 11 8.01 19.91 -1.87
CA LYS A 11 9.03 20.88 -2.28
C LYS A 11 9.52 21.67 -1.08
N LYS A 12 10.81 22.00 -1.08
CA LYS A 12 11.33 23.00 -0.14
C LYS A 12 10.61 24.32 -0.40
N LEU A 13 9.93 24.84 0.61
CA LEU A 13 9.32 26.16 0.55
C LEU A 13 10.44 27.21 0.47
N LYS A 14 10.24 28.22 -0.37
CA LYS A 14 11.11 29.41 -0.36
C LYS A 14 10.71 30.31 0.81
N GLU A 15 11.67 31.07 1.32
CA GLU A 15 11.41 32.06 2.36
C GLU A 15 10.34 33.08 1.88
N GLY A 16 9.31 33.29 2.69
CA GLY A 16 8.15 34.15 2.34
C GLY A 16 7.07 33.48 1.48
N GLN A 17 7.22 32.20 1.11
CA GLN A 17 6.20 31.48 0.33
C GLN A 17 5.04 31.00 1.22
N GLU A 18 3.82 31.33 0.83
CA GLU A 18 2.61 30.93 1.55
C GLU A 18 2.40 29.39 1.51
N VAL A 19 2.13 28.81 2.68
CA VAL A 19 1.96 27.35 2.81
C VAL A 19 0.60 26.94 2.25
N ARG A 20 0.61 26.21 1.13
CA ARG A 20 -0.60 25.55 0.64
C ARG A 20 -0.86 24.30 1.46
N ARG A 21 -2.05 24.22 2.08
CA ARG A 21 -2.53 23.06 2.83
C ARG A 21 -3.13 22.01 1.90
N VAL A 22 -2.30 21.46 1.02
CA VAL A 22 -2.68 20.33 0.16
C VAL A 22 -1.90 19.10 0.60
N THR A 23 -2.58 17.95 0.69
CA THR A 23 -1.95 16.66 1.01
C THR A 23 -0.84 16.37 0.02
N GLN A 24 0.35 16.09 0.55
CA GLN A 24 1.52 15.72 -0.24
C GLN A 24 1.53 14.19 -0.40
N LEU A 25 1.86 13.72 -1.60
CA LEU A 25 2.09 12.30 -1.89
C LEU A 25 3.47 11.89 -1.37
N ASP A 26 3.48 10.86 -0.53
CA ASP A 26 4.67 10.11 -0.22
C ASP A 26 4.65 8.78 -1.00
N TRP A 27 5.36 8.76 -2.11
CA TRP A 27 5.40 7.61 -3.03
C TRP A 27 6.45 6.56 -2.63
N LYS A 28 7.21 6.79 -1.55
CA LYS A 28 8.31 5.90 -1.12
C LYS A 28 7.90 4.91 -0.02
N ILE A 29 6.63 4.88 0.35
CA ILE A 29 6.14 4.03 1.44
C ILE A 29 6.09 2.55 1.01
N ILE A 30 5.67 2.29 -0.23
CA ILE A 30 5.56 0.93 -0.78
C ILE A 30 6.78 0.65 -1.65
N GLU A 31 7.52 -0.39 -1.32
CA GLU A 31 8.66 -0.84 -2.12
C GLU A 31 8.19 -1.61 -3.36
N GLU A 32 9.09 -1.81 -4.33
CA GLU A 32 8.81 -2.64 -5.52
C GLU A 32 8.59 -4.12 -5.18
N ASN A 33 8.84 -4.52 -3.93
CA ASN A 33 8.56 -5.86 -3.43
C ASN A 33 7.11 -5.96 -2.91
N THR A 34 6.25 -6.61 -3.69
CA THR A 34 4.84 -6.84 -3.39
C THR A 34 4.59 -7.78 -2.20
N GLU A 35 5.62 -8.41 -1.64
CA GLU A 35 5.49 -9.26 -0.46
C GLU A 35 5.94 -8.59 0.84
N LYS A 36 6.50 -7.38 0.77
CA LYS A 36 7.07 -6.71 1.94
C LYS A 36 6.01 -5.86 2.64
N PRO A 37 5.71 -6.13 3.93
CA PRO A 37 4.87 -5.24 4.73
C PRO A 37 5.52 -3.86 4.90
N PHE A 38 4.68 -2.84 5.06
CA PHE A 38 5.13 -1.47 5.31
C PHE A 38 4.25 -0.80 6.36
N VAL A 39 4.75 0.27 6.97
CA VAL A 39 4.00 1.07 7.95
C VAL A 39 3.64 2.41 7.35
N ALA A 40 2.35 2.72 7.31
CA ALA A 40 1.83 4.01 6.91
C ALA A 40 1.02 4.62 8.05
N SER A 41 1.40 5.80 8.53
CA SER A 41 0.69 6.50 9.62
C SER A 41 0.51 5.65 10.90
N GLY A 42 1.46 4.75 11.20
CA GLY A 42 1.41 3.85 12.36
C GLY A 42 0.55 2.59 12.15
N LEU A 43 -0.03 2.41 10.96
CA LEU A 43 -0.74 1.19 10.58
C LEU A 43 0.20 0.29 9.78
N GLU A 44 0.39 -0.94 10.26
CA GLU A 44 1.06 -1.98 9.48
C GLU A 44 0.11 -2.46 8.37
N VAL A 45 0.62 -2.46 7.15
CA VAL A 45 -0.11 -2.87 5.95
C VAL A 45 0.68 -3.96 5.26
N VAL A 46 0.02 -5.09 5.00
CA VAL A 46 0.56 -6.23 4.26
C VAL A 46 -0.02 -6.18 2.85
N PRO A 47 0.80 -6.02 1.80
CA PRO A 47 0.30 -6.09 0.43
C PRO A 47 -0.17 -7.52 0.10
N LEU A 48 -1.23 -7.62 -0.70
CA LEU A 48 -1.82 -8.85 -1.18
C LEU A 48 -1.82 -8.84 -2.71
N PRO A 49 -1.00 -9.65 -3.40
CA PRO A 49 -1.02 -9.69 -4.86
C PRO A 49 -2.36 -10.24 -5.36
N VAL A 50 -2.99 -9.55 -6.29
CA VAL A 50 -4.28 -9.94 -6.87
C VAL A 50 -4.25 -9.78 -8.39
N MET A 51 -5.01 -10.58 -9.12
CA MET A 51 -5.10 -10.42 -10.58
C MET A 51 -6.17 -9.39 -10.93
N HIS A 52 -5.83 -8.48 -11.84
CA HIS A 52 -6.75 -7.55 -12.49
C HIS A 52 -6.73 -7.81 -13.99
N GLY A 53 -7.78 -8.45 -14.51
CA GLY A 53 -7.76 -9.02 -15.86
C GLY A 53 -6.89 -10.29 -15.94
N GLU A 54 -6.34 -10.58 -17.12
CA GLU A 54 -5.62 -11.85 -17.37
C GLU A 54 -4.16 -11.80 -16.88
N ASP A 55 -3.43 -10.70 -17.13
CA ASP A 55 -1.97 -10.66 -16.99
C ASP A 55 -1.43 -9.54 -16.08
N TYR A 56 -2.29 -8.79 -15.39
CA TYR A 56 -1.86 -7.67 -14.55
C TYR A 56 -2.05 -7.97 -13.07
N ILE A 57 -0.95 -7.91 -12.31
CA ILE A 57 -0.96 -8.06 -10.85
C ILE A 57 -1.14 -6.67 -10.22
N CYS A 58 -2.25 -6.51 -9.52
CA CYS A 58 -2.55 -5.40 -8.63
C CYS A 58 -2.22 -5.76 -7.18
N LEU A 59 -2.25 -4.75 -6.29
CA LEU A 59 -2.16 -4.94 -4.86
C LEU A 59 -3.52 -4.68 -4.19
N GLY A 60 -4.03 -5.69 -3.50
CA GLY A 60 -4.89 -5.50 -2.34
C GLY A 60 -4.05 -5.24 -1.09
N PHE A 61 -4.71 -4.96 0.03
CA PHE A 61 -4.06 -4.66 1.29
C PHE A 61 -4.77 -5.32 2.46
N LEU A 62 -4.01 -5.98 3.32
CA LEU A 62 -4.46 -6.45 4.62
C LEU A 62 -3.90 -5.54 5.70
N PHE A 63 -4.74 -5.11 6.64
CA PHE A 63 -4.32 -4.29 7.77
C PHE A 63 -5.23 -4.50 8.97
N GLY A 64 -4.77 -4.02 10.13
CA GLY A 64 -5.47 -4.17 11.40
C GLY A 64 -5.03 -5.43 12.15
N ASP A 65 -4.83 -5.26 13.45
CA ASP A 65 -4.34 -6.33 14.34
C ASP A 65 -5.50 -7.13 14.94
N LYS A 66 -6.30 -6.50 15.80
CA LYS A 66 -7.46 -7.13 16.47
C LYS A 66 -8.62 -7.47 15.51
N SER A 67 -8.85 -6.59 14.54
CA SER A 67 -9.83 -6.79 13.48
C SER A 67 -9.11 -6.64 12.15
N ARG A 68 -8.85 -7.77 11.51
CA ARG A 68 -8.19 -7.80 10.20
C ARG A 68 -9.17 -7.38 9.12
N VAL A 69 -8.79 -6.39 8.33
CA VAL A 69 -9.54 -5.89 7.18
C VAL A 69 -8.72 -6.13 5.93
N ALA A 70 -9.33 -6.78 4.94
CA ALA A 70 -8.78 -6.90 3.59
C ALA A 70 -9.48 -5.90 2.67
N TYR A 71 -8.71 -4.97 2.11
CA TYR A 71 -9.16 -4.11 1.02
C TYR A 71 -8.69 -4.69 -0.32
N VAL A 72 -9.64 -4.92 -1.21
CA VAL A 72 -9.39 -5.46 -2.54
C VAL A 72 -10.23 -4.66 -3.53
N SER A 73 -9.57 -4.00 -4.49
CA SER A 73 -10.24 -3.20 -5.52
C SER A 73 -10.25 -3.97 -6.84
N ASP A 74 -11.44 -4.33 -7.31
CA ASP A 74 -11.76 -4.95 -8.60
C ASP A 74 -10.76 -6.02 -9.07
N VAL A 75 -11.07 -7.28 -8.76
CA VAL A 75 -10.22 -8.44 -9.02
C VAL A 75 -10.90 -9.43 -9.96
N SER A 76 -10.11 -9.94 -10.91
CA SER A 76 -10.53 -11.07 -11.76
C SER A 76 -10.36 -12.40 -11.02
N ARG A 77 -9.26 -12.55 -10.28
CA ARG A 77 -8.90 -13.78 -9.56
C ARG A 77 -7.93 -13.51 -8.42
N PHE A 78 -8.00 -14.35 -7.39
CA PHE A 78 -6.94 -14.45 -6.40
C PHE A 78 -5.88 -15.47 -6.85
N PRO A 79 -4.59 -15.11 -6.91
CA PRO A 79 -3.53 -16.10 -7.06
C PRO A 79 -3.48 -17.00 -5.82
N ALA A 80 -2.95 -18.22 -5.97
CA ALA A 80 -2.86 -19.18 -4.86
C ALA A 80 -2.08 -18.61 -3.65
N SER A 81 -1.10 -17.75 -3.88
CA SER A 81 -0.36 -17.05 -2.82
C SER A 81 -1.23 -16.14 -1.95
N THR A 82 -2.36 -15.66 -2.46
CA THR A 82 -3.29 -14.77 -1.76
C THR A 82 -4.52 -15.51 -1.25
N GLU A 83 -5.04 -16.47 -2.02
CA GLU A 83 -6.24 -17.26 -1.67
C GLU A 83 -6.07 -18.04 -0.35
N TYR A 84 -4.91 -18.67 -0.16
CA TYR A 84 -4.65 -19.49 1.03
C TYR A 84 -3.99 -18.71 2.18
N GLY A 85 -3.59 -17.45 1.94
CA GLY A 85 -2.87 -16.59 2.89
C GLY A 85 -1.52 -17.17 3.33
N LYS A 86 -0.55 -16.31 3.63
CA LYS A 86 0.59 -16.72 4.48
C LYS A 86 0.04 -16.93 5.89
N CYS A 87 -0.53 -18.10 6.17
CA CYS A 87 -0.78 -18.55 7.52
C CYS A 87 0.60 -18.75 8.16
N SER A 88 1.16 -17.70 8.78
CA SER A 88 2.26 -17.91 9.70
C SER A 88 1.72 -18.84 10.78
N GLU A 89 2.32 -20.02 10.94
CA GLU A 89 2.10 -20.88 12.09
C GLU A 89 2.17 -20.02 13.35
N VAL A 90 1.02 -19.65 13.90
CA VAL A 90 0.94 -19.28 15.30
C VAL A 90 1.24 -20.59 15.99
N SER A 91 2.47 -20.75 16.46
CA SER A 91 2.81 -21.83 17.37
C SER A 91 1.82 -21.73 18.53
N LEU A 92 0.79 -22.57 18.52
CA LEU A 92 -0.04 -22.80 19.69
C LEU A 92 0.88 -23.49 20.68
N GLY A 93 1.54 -22.67 21.50
CA GLY A 93 2.17 -23.14 22.73
C GLY A 93 1.08 -23.67 23.62
N PHE A 94 0.84 -24.97 23.53
CA PHE A 94 0.27 -25.76 24.61
C PHE A 94 1.38 -26.13 25.59
#